data_AF-A0A5A8BYX2-F1
#
_entry.id   AF-A0A5A8BYX2-F1
#
_cell.length_a   1.000
_cell.length_b   1.000
_cell.length_c   1.000
_cell.angle_alpha   90.00
_cell.angle_beta   90.00
_cell.angle_gamma   90.00
#
_symmetry.space_group_name_H-M   'P 1'
#
loop_
_entity.id
_entity.type
_entity.pdbx_description
1 polymer ?
#
loop_
_entity_poly.entity_id
_entity_poly.type
_entity_poly.pdbx_seq_one_letter_code
_entity_poly.pdbx_strand_id
1 'polypeptide(L)'
;MWGGWSFGLAEQAAGSDGLTLGFGRGGFQEARGWASGRGLFVENIQAELDAPGEWFCSLGPGAANATLFLVPWSNSSSDDPRKDAQVVAATLPNVLRVEGSAVGSAAAAPPGDGASWSSSGRELVRNFALVNVTVGATAATYMHAYEGSMSGGDWSVHRGAAVVLDGVQDCRVDLCTFWRSGGNALLLSGRNVRTVVSRTEVGYAGDSAIVIAGRASLVDAGSQPDVPVNTTVDGCFIHDTGVYGKQTAAVASILAIGTTVQRSVAFEGPRQGVVFMDGLGGGHRVQSVSMWRQMLETQDGGVVYQWDRLPILSRSFQGVAVQHREAVVQDSILRCDAGCVWPVDWDDGSNGWTMQNVVSMYGGAKNFQGHSKTVTGSLLVYVNYAAANGFCLISDGAEPGLSGYNETFANNTCISDGQALIQYGACKPSDPLSAPMTHTSGNQYFVGVDPDKAQVCCGRCNAQGTDHWSFSQYQNATGRGAGSSLSGAVPKPAAIAQKARAMLGLPSQA
;
A
#
# COMPACT_ATOMS: atom_id res chain seq x y z
N MET A 1 11.79 -7.24 -6.05
CA MET A 1 11.95 -7.38 -4.58
C MET A 1 10.66 -6.91 -3.89
N TRP A 2 10.33 -7.40 -2.69
CA TRP A 2 9.14 -6.98 -1.94
C TRP A 2 9.42 -5.87 -0.92
N GLY A 3 10.65 -5.78 -0.42
CA GLY A 3 11.11 -4.81 0.56
C GLY A 3 12.63 -4.78 0.64
N GLY A 4 13.16 -3.93 1.52
CA GLY A 4 14.61 -3.77 1.73
C GLY A 4 15.03 -4.18 3.13
N TRP A 5 16.23 -4.75 3.24
CA TRP A 5 16.88 -5.07 4.51
C TRP A 5 18.19 -4.28 4.61
N SER A 6 18.40 -3.58 5.71
CA SER A 6 19.58 -2.73 5.90
C SER A 6 20.31 -3.14 7.16
N PHE A 7 21.62 -3.36 7.03
CA PHE A 7 22.48 -3.86 8.10
C PHE A 7 23.75 -3.03 8.21
N GLY A 8 24.17 -2.77 9.45
CA GLY A 8 25.46 -2.21 9.76
C GLY A 8 26.49 -3.34 9.80
N LEU A 9 27.60 -3.16 9.11
CA LEU A 9 28.73 -4.08 9.21
C LEU A 9 29.33 -3.98 10.62
N ALA A 10 29.41 -5.11 11.32
CA ALA A 10 29.97 -5.22 12.66
C ALA A 10 31.35 -5.88 12.64
N GLU A 11 31.52 -6.92 11.82
CA GLU A 11 32.75 -7.70 11.73
C GLU A 11 33.07 -8.02 10.27
N GLN A 12 34.36 -8.10 9.96
CA GLN A 12 34.84 -8.51 8.67
C GLN A 12 36.08 -9.40 8.86
N ALA A 13 36.05 -10.60 8.29
CA ALA A 13 37.17 -11.53 8.35
C ALA A 13 37.45 -12.09 6.96
N ALA A 14 38.68 -11.91 6.47
CA ALA A 14 39.15 -12.56 5.25
C ALA A 14 39.75 -13.92 5.61
N GLY A 15 39.24 -14.98 4.99
CA GLY A 15 39.75 -16.35 5.11
C GLY A 15 40.15 -16.93 3.75
N SER A 16 40.66 -18.16 3.74
CA SER A 16 40.99 -18.89 2.51
C SER A 16 39.79 -19.06 1.57
N ASP A 17 38.59 -19.07 2.14
CA ASP A 17 37.34 -19.38 1.43
C ASP A 17 36.55 -18.11 1.05
N GLY A 18 37.12 -16.92 1.28
CA GLY A 18 36.53 -15.64 0.92
C GLY A 18 36.38 -14.66 2.10
N LEU A 19 35.49 -13.69 1.91
CA LEU A 19 35.21 -12.64 2.88
C LEU A 19 33.96 -12.98 3.69
N THR A 20 34.11 -13.11 5.00
CA THR A 20 32.99 -13.25 5.94
C THR A 20 32.62 -11.87 6.49
N LEU A 21 31.34 -11.51 6.38
CA LEU A 21 30.77 -10.29 6.94
C LEU A 21 29.83 -10.63 8.09
N GLY A 22 30.10 -10.08 9.27
CA GLY A 22 29.19 -10.11 10.41
C GLY A 22 28.35 -8.85 10.44
N PHE A 23 27.03 -8.99 10.47
CA PHE A 23 26.08 -7.89 10.53
C PHE A 23 25.63 -7.64 11.97
N GLY A 24 25.57 -6.36 12.35
CA GLY A 24 25.14 -5.90 13.68
C GLY A 24 23.74 -5.30 13.65
N ARG A 25 23.64 -4.01 13.99
CA ARG A 25 22.38 -3.26 13.99
C ARG A 25 21.75 -3.21 12.59
N GLY A 26 20.42 -3.12 12.51
CA GLY A 26 19.72 -3.04 11.24
C GLY A 26 18.20 -3.10 11.40
N GLY A 27 17.49 -2.66 10.37
CA GLY A 27 16.04 -2.70 10.28
C GLY A 27 15.59 -3.71 9.23
N PHE A 28 14.53 -4.46 9.55
CA PHE A 28 13.87 -5.37 8.64
C PHE A 28 12.56 -4.73 8.21
N GLN A 29 12.47 -4.25 6.98
CA GLN A 29 11.21 -3.66 6.48
C GLN A 29 10.21 -4.74 6.09
N GLU A 30 10.71 -5.96 5.83
CA GLU A 30 9.92 -7.16 5.57
C GLU A 30 9.85 -8.04 6.83
N ALA A 31 8.69 -8.66 7.05
CA ALA A 31 8.50 -9.63 8.14
C ALA A 31 8.90 -11.06 7.74
N ARG A 32 9.09 -11.29 6.44
CA ARG A 32 9.59 -12.55 5.87
C ARG A 32 10.92 -12.27 5.21
N GLY A 33 11.68 -13.32 4.92
CA GLY A 33 12.94 -13.21 4.19
C GLY A 33 12.97 -14.23 3.09
N TRP A 34 13.73 -13.95 2.04
CA TRP A 34 13.87 -14.87 0.92
C TRP A 34 15.33 -15.26 0.71
N ALA A 35 15.60 -16.56 0.52
CA ALA A 35 16.95 -17.09 0.45
C ALA A 35 17.72 -16.67 -0.81
N SER A 36 17.03 -16.20 -1.87
CA SER A 36 17.66 -15.61 -3.06
C SER A 36 17.50 -14.09 -3.06
N GLY A 37 18.45 -13.37 -2.46
CA GLY A 37 18.57 -11.92 -2.63
C GLY A 37 18.75 -11.56 -4.11
N ARG A 38 18.12 -10.48 -4.58
CA ARG A 38 18.20 -10.05 -5.99
C ARG A 38 19.18 -8.91 -6.25
N GLY A 39 19.51 -8.11 -5.24
CA GLY A 39 20.48 -7.01 -5.35
C GLY A 39 20.90 -6.51 -3.96
N LEU A 40 22.15 -6.08 -3.84
CA LEU A 40 22.71 -5.45 -2.66
C LEU A 40 23.47 -4.20 -3.08
N PHE A 41 23.48 -3.18 -2.24
CA PHE A 41 24.40 -2.05 -2.36
C PHE A 41 25.10 -1.86 -1.01
N VAL A 42 26.25 -1.20 -1.04
CA VAL A 42 26.96 -0.77 0.16
C VAL A 42 27.08 0.74 0.11
N GLU A 43 27.02 1.38 1.26
CA GLU A 43 27.14 2.84 1.38
C GLU A 43 28.05 3.19 2.56
N ASN A 44 28.31 4.49 2.72
CA ASN A 44 29.15 5.04 3.79
C ASN A 44 30.61 4.52 3.77
N ILE A 45 31.18 4.44 2.57
CA ILE A 45 32.58 4.07 2.31
C ILE A 45 33.25 5.25 1.61
N GLN A 46 34.29 5.84 2.21
CA GLN A 46 34.97 7.01 1.63
C GLN A 46 35.52 6.77 0.22
N ALA A 47 35.95 5.55 -0.08
CA ALA A 47 36.49 5.18 -1.39
C ALA A 47 35.43 5.17 -2.50
N GLU A 48 34.15 5.06 -2.14
CA GLU A 48 33.01 5.10 -3.08
C GLU A 48 32.47 6.53 -3.25
N LEU A 49 33.16 7.56 -2.72
CA LEU A 49 32.80 8.96 -2.94
C LEU A 49 33.37 9.43 -4.28
N ASP A 50 32.67 9.14 -5.38
CA ASP A 50 33.20 9.29 -6.74
C ASP A 50 32.25 9.96 -7.75
N ALA A 51 31.00 10.25 -7.38
CA ALA A 51 30.01 10.88 -8.24
C ALA A 51 29.50 12.24 -7.72
N PRO A 52 29.11 13.18 -8.61
CA PRO A 52 28.48 14.44 -8.20
C PRO A 52 27.23 14.21 -7.34
N GLY A 53 27.13 14.95 -6.23
CA GLY A 53 26.03 14.86 -5.26
C GLY A 53 26.27 13.91 -4.10
N GLU A 54 27.28 13.05 -4.17
CA GLU A 54 27.63 12.15 -3.08
C GLU A 54 28.34 12.86 -1.94
N TRP A 55 28.21 12.30 -0.74
CA TRP A 55 28.84 12.82 0.47
C TRP A 55 29.27 11.69 1.39
N PHE A 56 30.31 11.96 2.20
CA PHE A 56 30.81 11.05 3.22
C PHE A 56 31.14 11.84 4.49
N CYS A 57 30.72 11.36 5.65
CA CYS A 57 31.04 11.98 6.93
C CYS A 57 32.02 11.09 7.70
N SER A 58 33.28 11.52 7.79
CA SER A 58 34.27 10.86 8.62
C SER A 58 34.11 11.31 10.06
N LEU A 59 33.87 10.36 10.97
CA LEU A 59 33.87 10.61 12.41
C LEU A 59 35.25 10.31 12.98
N GLY A 60 35.86 11.29 13.63
CA GLY A 60 37.08 11.13 14.41
C GLY A 60 36.86 10.25 15.65
N PRO A 61 37.92 9.95 16.41
CA PRO A 61 37.82 9.09 17.60
C PRO A 61 36.71 9.54 18.55
N GLY A 62 35.84 8.60 18.93
CA GLY A 62 34.69 8.88 19.80
C GLY A 62 33.64 9.84 19.21
N ALA A 63 33.62 10.03 17.89
CA ALA A 63 32.76 10.98 17.18
C ALA A 63 32.95 12.46 17.58
N ALA A 64 34.11 12.82 18.16
CA ALA A 64 34.36 14.16 18.70
C ALA A 64 34.65 15.22 17.62
N ASN A 65 35.14 14.82 16.44
CA ASN A 65 35.41 15.69 15.30
C ASN A 65 34.85 15.05 14.04
N ALA A 66 33.94 15.72 13.34
CA ALA A 66 33.36 15.22 12.09
C ALA A 66 33.90 16.02 10.90
N THR A 67 34.32 15.33 9.84
CA THR A 67 34.69 15.94 8.56
C THR A 67 33.70 15.49 7.50
N LEU A 68 32.94 16.43 6.95
CA LEU A 68 32.05 16.20 5.82
C LEU A 68 32.80 16.41 4.50
N PHE A 69 32.86 15.36 3.70
CA PHE A 69 33.30 15.38 2.31
C PHE A 69 32.05 15.41 1.42
N LEU A 70 32.03 16.29 0.41
CA LEU A 70 30.92 16.45 -0.52
C LEU A 70 31.49 16.62 -1.93
N VAL A 71 31.00 15.82 -2.88
CA VAL A 71 31.25 16.04 -4.30
C VAL A 71 30.12 16.95 -4.81
N PRO A 72 30.41 18.21 -5.19
CA PRO A 72 29.37 19.14 -5.62
C PRO A 72 28.74 18.69 -6.95
N TRP A 73 27.46 19.03 -7.16
CA TRP A 73 26.76 18.77 -8.43
C TRP A 73 27.33 19.55 -9.63
N SER A 74 28.12 20.60 -9.40
CA SER A 74 28.53 21.56 -10.45
C SER A 74 29.81 21.15 -11.19
N ASN A 75 29.71 21.14 -12.51
CA ASN A 75 30.82 21.02 -13.46
C ASN A 75 31.53 22.36 -13.72
N SER A 76 31.12 23.46 -13.07
CA SER A 76 31.64 24.81 -13.32
C SER A 76 32.83 25.13 -12.40
N SER A 77 33.99 25.33 -13.01
CA SER A 77 35.29 25.57 -12.36
C SER A 77 35.49 26.97 -11.76
N SER A 78 34.46 27.82 -11.68
CA SER A 78 34.62 29.24 -11.29
C SER A 78 33.95 29.68 -10.00
N ASP A 79 32.96 28.95 -9.48
CA ASP A 79 32.26 29.31 -8.24
C ASP A 79 32.48 28.24 -7.19
N ASP A 80 33.06 28.62 -6.05
CA ASP A 80 33.22 27.74 -4.90
C ASP A 80 31.83 27.37 -4.35
N PRO A 81 31.36 26.11 -4.51
CA PRO A 81 30.01 25.72 -4.13
C PRO A 81 29.77 25.83 -2.62
N ARG A 82 30.82 25.97 -1.81
CA ARG A 82 30.73 26.18 -0.36
C ARG A 82 30.21 27.57 0.02
N LYS A 83 30.28 28.55 -0.89
CA LYS A 83 29.91 29.94 -0.59
C LYS A 83 28.40 30.14 -0.42
N ASP A 84 27.60 29.32 -1.12
CA ASP A 84 26.14 29.40 -1.11
C ASP A 84 25.46 28.10 -0.59
N ALA A 85 26.24 27.09 -0.19
CA ALA A 85 25.71 25.81 0.28
C ALA A 85 25.19 25.90 1.73
N GLN A 86 23.88 25.75 1.91
CA GLN A 86 23.30 25.43 3.21
C GLN A 86 23.34 23.90 3.42
N VAL A 87 24.15 23.45 4.36
CA VAL A 87 24.20 22.04 4.78
C VAL A 87 23.36 21.87 6.04
N VAL A 88 22.40 20.95 6.01
CA VAL A 88 21.57 20.58 7.17
C VAL A 88 21.84 19.14 7.53
N ALA A 89 22.41 18.92 8.72
CA ALA A 89 22.58 17.60 9.30
C ALA A 89 21.49 17.34 10.33
N ALA A 90 20.62 16.38 10.06
CA ALA A 90 19.52 16.04 10.96
C ALA A 90 20.03 15.20 12.14
N THR A 91 19.67 15.57 13.36
CA THR A 91 20.12 14.90 14.59
C THR A 91 18.99 14.21 15.35
N LEU A 92 17.75 14.67 15.19
CA LEU A 92 16.58 14.12 15.88
C LEU A 92 15.66 13.38 14.88
N PRO A 93 15.24 12.15 15.17
CA PRO A 93 14.29 11.42 14.32
C PRO A 93 12.85 11.91 14.49
N ASN A 94 12.53 12.54 15.62
CA ASN A 94 11.20 13.03 15.99
C ASN A 94 11.27 14.50 16.43
N VAL A 95 10.35 15.33 15.91
CA VAL A 95 10.23 16.75 16.25
C VAL A 95 9.11 16.96 17.28
N LEU A 96 8.01 16.23 17.14
CA LEU A 96 6.85 16.35 18.02
C LEU A 96 6.27 14.98 18.34
N ARG A 97 6.02 14.74 19.62
CA ARG A 97 5.26 13.59 20.11
C ARG A 97 4.15 14.08 21.04
N VAL A 98 2.90 13.83 20.64
CA VAL A 98 1.71 14.09 21.45
C VAL A 98 1.24 12.75 21.98
N GLU A 99 1.29 12.59 23.31
CA GLU A 99 1.05 11.31 23.94
C GLU A 99 0.05 11.42 25.09
N GLY A 100 -0.97 10.56 25.07
CA GLY A 100 -1.87 10.34 26.20
C GLY A 100 -1.16 9.62 27.35
N SER A 101 -1.45 10.00 28.59
CA SER A 101 -0.84 9.39 29.78
C SER A 101 -1.46 8.02 30.07
N ALA A 102 -0.69 7.13 30.70
CA ALA A 102 -1.25 5.93 31.31
C ALA A 102 -2.12 6.33 32.51
N VAL A 103 -3.32 5.77 32.60
CA VAL A 103 -4.18 5.88 33.79
C VAL A 103 -3.93 4.63 34.63
N GLY A 104 -3.61 4.83 35.92
CA GLY A 104 -3.63 3.73 36.88
C GLY A 104 -4.99 3.01 36.84
N SER A 105 -5.03 1.73 37.19
CA SER A 105 -6.19 0.83 37.06
C SER A 105 -7.52 1.27 37.72
N ALA A 106 -7.55 2.41 38.40
CA ALA A 106 -8.66 2.89 39.21
C ALA A 106 -9.54 3.99 38.57
N ALA A 107 -9.17 4.59 37.43
CA ALA A 107 -9.90 5.74 36.87
C ALA A 107 -10.42 5.54 35.43
N ALA A 108 -10.87 4.32 35.10
CA ALA A 108 -11.65 4.07 33.90
C ALA A 108 -13.06 4.67 34.04
N ALA A 109 -13.22 5.98 33.78
CA ALA A 109 -14.53 6.56 33.59
C ALA A 109 -15.18 5.96 32.33
N PRO A 110 -16.48 5.60 32.36
CA PRO A 110 -17.16 5.11 31.16
C PRO A 110 -17.24 6.23 30.10
N PRO A 111 -17.04 5.93 28.80
CA PRO A 111 -17.22 6.92 27.75
C PRO A 111 -18.68 7.40 27.71
N GLY A 112 -18.89 8.71 27.83
CA GLY A 112 -20.21 9.35 27.72
C GLY A 112 -20.70 9.57 26.28
N ASP A 113 -20.13 8.89 25.28
CA ASP A 113 -20.41 9.13 23.85
C ASP A 113 -21.08 7.94 23.12
N GLY A 114 -21.68 7.00 23.84
CA GLY A 114 -22.49 5.92 23.23
C GLY A 114 -21.69 4.90 22.40
N ALA A 115 -20.38 5.04 22.30
CA ALA A 115 -19.47 4.06 21.74
C ALA A 115 -18.72 3.38 22.90
N SER A 116 -19.22 2.22 23.34
CA SER A 116 -18.66 1.41 24.43
C SER A 116 -17.30 0.76 24.08
N TRP A 117 -16.27 1.59 23.89
CA TRP A 117 -14.88 1.17 23.80
C TRP A 117 -14.24 1.39 25.18
N SER A 118 -14.09 0.34 25.99
CA SER A 118 -13.45 0.46 27.31
C SER A 118 -12.08 1.14 27.19
N SER A 119 -11.73 1.97 28.17
CA SER A 119 -10.47 2.71 28.22
C SER A 119 -9.29 1.75 28.09
N SER A 120 -8.39 2.00 27.13
CA SER A 120 -7.12 1.28 26.93
C SER A 120 -6.11 1.46 28.09
N GLY A 121 -6.58 1.78 29.30
CA GLY A 121 -5.74 2.25 30.39
C GLY A 121 -5.00 3.55 30.08
N ARG A 122 -5.45 4.35 29.09
CA ARG A 122 -4.85 5.62 28.69
C ARG A 122 -5.84 6.78 28.80
N GLU A 123 -5.37 7.91 29.30
CA GLU A 123 -6.04 9.20 29.21
C GLU A 123 -5.63 9.82 27.89
N LEU A 124 -6.62 10.15 27.05
CA LEU A 124 -6.36 10.62 25.70
C LEU A 124 -6.12 12.13 25.69
N VAL A 125 -5.14 12.58 24.90
CA VAL A 125 -5.05 14.00 24.54
C VAL A 125 -6.20 14.32 23.60
N ARG A 126 -7.03 15.31 23.97
CA ARG A 126 -8.24 15.67 23.21
C ARG A 126 -8.11 17.02 22.54
N ASN A 127 -8.72 17.16 21.37
CA ASN A 127 -8.86 18.43 20.66
C ASN A 127 -7.50 19.11 20.32
N PHE A 128 -6.45 18.32 20.12
CA PHE A 128 -5.17 18.83 19.65
C PHE A 128 -5.23 19.15 18.15
N ALA A 129 -4.63 20.28 17.75
CA ALA A 129 -4.53 20.67 16.35
C ALA A 129 -3.11 21.14 16.02
N LEU A 130 -2.49 20.52 15.01
CA LEU A 130 -1.29 21.03 14.35
C LEU A 130 -1.72 21.64 13.02
N VAL A 131 -1.56 22.96 12.87
CA VAL A 131 -2.08 23.70 11.71
C VAL A 131 -1.03 24.60 11.11
N ASN A 132 -0.83 24.53 9.79
CA ASN A 132 0.04 25.43 9.04
C ASN A 132 1.50 25.43 9.56
N VAL A 133 2.05 24.23 9.77
CA VAL A 133 3.44 24.03 10.23
C VAL A 133 4.21 23.20 9.21
N THR A 134 5.46 23.61 8.96
CA THR A 134 6.43 22.79 8.23
C THR A 134 7.29 22.00 9.21
N VAL A 135 7.31 20.68 9.07
CA VAL A 135 8.17 19.76 9.81
C VAL A 135 9.11 19.09 8.81
N GLY A 136 10.41 19.08 9.08
CA GLY A 136 11.34 18.49 8.13
C GLY A 136 12.75 18.32 8.64
N ALA A 137 13.59 17.70 7.81
CA ALA A 137 14.99 17.40 8.12
C ALA A 137 15.14 16.61 9.44
N THR A 138 14.45 15.48 9.57
CA THR A 138 14.63 14.55 10.69
C THR A 138 15.65 13.45 10.35
N ALA A 139 16.29 12.90 11.38
CA ALA A 139 17.34 11.89 11.21
C ALA A 139 16.77 10.59 10.63
N ALA A 140 17.58 9.88 9.85
CA ALA A 140 17.17 8.67 9.16
C ALA A 140 16.87 7.52 10.13
N THR A 141 15.79 6.77 9.90
CA THR A 141 15.35 5.70 10.82
C THR A 141 15.41 4.29 10.24
N TYR A 142 15.89 4.10 9.01
CA TYR A 142 15.93 2.79 8.33
C TYR A 142 16.82 1.74 9.04
N MET A 143 17.68 2.17 9.95
CA MET A 143 18.52 1.32 10.81
C MET A 143 17.96 1.11 12.23
N HIS A 144 16.82 1.72 12.56
CA HIS A 144 16.13 1.53 13.83
C HIS A 144 15.35 0.21 13.85
N ALA A 145 14.82 -0.15 15.02
CA ALA A 145 13.96 -1.32 15.16
C ALA A 145 12.65 -1.14 14.38
N TYR A 146 12.26 -2.19 13.65
CA TYR A 146 10.97 -2.33 13.01
C TYR A 146 10.17 -3.40 13.76
N GLU A 147 8.87 -3.15 13.92
CA GLU A 147 7.94 -4.12 14.47
C GLU A 147 7.40 -4.98 13.32
N GLY A 148 7.58 -6.30 13.41
CA GLY A 148 7.06 -7.26 12.42
C GLY A 148 5.53 -7.24 12.32
N SER A 149 4.97 -7.91 11.31
CA SER A 149 3.54 -7.82 10.99
C SER A 149 2.64 -8.35 12.11
N MET A 150 2.27 -7.47 13.05
CA MET A 150 1.24 -7.76 14.06
C MET A 150 -0.13 -8.07 13.43
N SER A 151 -0.29 -7.76 12.14
CA SER A 151 -1.44 -7.99 11.28
C SER A 151 -1.33 -9.25 10.42
N GLY A 152 -0.16 -9.90 10.34
CA GLY A 152 0.07 -11.08 9.49
C GLY A 152 0.49 -10.80 8.03
N GLY A 153 0.56 -9.53 7.62
CA GLY A 153 1.09 -9.12 6.31
C GLY A 153 2.60 -9.33 6.15
N ASP A 154 3.19 -8.92 5.03
CA ASP A 154 4.66 -9.02 4.84
C ASP A 154 5.42 -7.77 5.30
N TRP A 155 4.72 -6.75 5.79
CA TRP A 155 5.34 -5.51 6.25
C TRP A 155 5.77 -5.57 7.71
N SER A 156 6.91 -4.95 7.95
CA SER A 156 7.31 -4.47 9.27
C SER A 156 7.30 -2.94 9.27
N VAL A 157 7.04 -2.32 10.42
CA VAL A 157 6.97 -0.85 10.52
C VAL A 157 7.81 -0.32 11.66
N HIS A 158 8.61 0.71 11.37
CA HIS A 158 9.23 1.50 12.41
C HIS A 158 8.16 2.35 13.12
N ARG A 159 7.93 2.10 14.41
CA ARG A 159 6.98 2.89 15.23
C ARG A 159 7.57 4.22 15.69
N GLY A 160 8.08 4.98 14.73
CA GLY A 160 8.57 6.34 14.90
C GLY A 160 8.28 7.17 13.65
N ALA A 161 8.22 8.48 13.81
CA ALA A 161 7.98 9.43 12.74
C ALA A 161 8.46 10.84 13.13
N ALA A 162 8.51 11.77 12.17
CA ALA A 162 8.78 13.18 12.45
C ALA A 162 7.74 13.78 13.40
N VAL A 163 6.46 13.43 13.24
CA VAL A 163 5.37 13.71 14.18
C VAL A 163 4.67 12.42 14.59
N VAL A 164 4.47 12.23 15.90
CA VAL A 164 3.77 11.06 16.46
C VAL A 164 2.58 11.52 17.30
N LEU A 165 1.39 10.97 17.02
CA LEU A 165 0.20 11.06 17.86
C LEU A 165 -0.12 9.68 18.44
N ASP A 166 -0.05 9.51 19.77
CA ASP A 166 -0.27 8.22 20.44
C ASP A 166 -1.21 8.35 21.66
N GLY A 167 -2.41 7.80 21.56
CA GLY A 167 -3.43 8.00 22.60
C GLY A 167 -4.10 9.36 22.48
N VAL A 168 -4.70 9.66 21.33
CA VAL A 168 -5.37 10.94 21.07
C VAL A 168 -6.81 10.78 20.60
N GLN A 169 -7.62 11.83 20.75
CA GLN A 169 -9.02 11.85 20.35
C GLN A 169 -9.42 13.24 19.81
N ASP A 170 -10.21 13.26 18.74
CA ASP A 170 -10.74 14.49 18.14
C ASP A 170 -9.62 15.46 17.72
N CYS A 171 -8.54 14.92 17.15
CA CYS A 171 -7.35 15.69 16.78
C CYS A 171 -7.25 15.93 15.28
N ARG A 172 -6.53 16.99 14.89
CA ARG A 172 -6.27 17.28 13.47
C ARG A 172 -4.83 17.69 13.16
N VAL A 173 -4.36 17.28 11.98
CA VAL A 173 -3.15 17.80 11.32
C VAL A 173 -3.62 18.42 10.02
N ASP A 174 -3.50 19.73 9.86
CA ASP A 174 -4.16 20.45 8.77
C ASP A 174 -3.28 21.52 8.16
N LEU A 175 -3.25 21.61 6.83
CA LEU A 175 -2.43 22.60 6.10
C LEU A 175 -0.93 22.53 6.44
N CYS A 176 -0.42 21.36 6.83
CA CYS A 176 0.98 21.19 7.19
C CYS A 176 1.82 20.75 5.99
N THR A 177 3.14 20.90 6.11
CA THR A 177 4.11 20.34 5.15
C THR A 177 5.09 19.47 5.91
N PHE A 178 5.23 18.21 5.50
CA PHE A 178 6.29 17.33 5.95
C PHE A 178 7.32 17.19 4.84
N TRP A 179 8.55 17.62 5.09
CA TRP A 179 9.57 17.71 4.04
C TRP A 179 10.88 17.07 4.46
N ARG A 180 11.37 16.08 3.72
CA ARG A 180 12.64 15.40 4.04
C ARG A 180 12.63 14.82 5.46
N SER A 181 11.59 14.05 5.79
CA SER A 181 11.56 13.28 7.03
C SER A 181 12.50 12.09 6.88
N GLY A 182 13.41 11.81 7.82
CA GLY A 182 14.35 10.70 7.70
C GLY A 182 13.73 9.30 7.83
N GLY A 183 12.46 9.24 8.24
CA GLY A 183 11.67 8.02 8.38
C GLY A 183 10.24 8.29 7.96
N ASN A 184 9.29 7.78 8.74
CA ASN A 184 7.89 8.13 8.52
C ASN A 184 7.65 9.62 8.80
N ALA A 185 6.77 10.28 8.03
CA ALA A 185 6.48 11.70 8.28
C ALA A 185 5.49 11.87 9.45
N LEU A 186 4.36 11.17 9.41
CA LEU A 186 3.33 11.19 10.45
C LEU A 186 2.95 9.77 10.88
N LEU A 187 2.93 9.54 12.20
CA LEU A 187 2.46 8.29 12.79
C LEU A 187 1.28 8.54 13.74
N LEU A 188 0.17 7.87 13.47
CA LEU A 188 -0.96 7.69 14.40
C LEU A 188 -0.82 6.31 15.05
N SER A 189 -0.26 6.27 16.25
CA SER A 189 0.12 5.03 16.95
C SER A 189 -0.87 4.66 18.05
N GLY A 190 -1.24 3.39 18.15
CA GLY A 190 -2.16 2.90 19.17
C GLY A 190 -3.54 3.57 19.08
N ARG A 191 -4.17 3.81 20.22
CA ARG A 191 -5.51 4.39 20.29
C ARG A 191 -5.55 5.83 19.75
N ASN A 192 -6.12 5.98 18.56
CA ASN A 192 -6.40 7.27 17.92
C ASN A 192 -7.87 7.30 17.52
N VAL A 193 -8.67 8.24 18.02
CA VAL A 193 -10.11 8.26 17.75
C VAL A 193 -10.49 9.55 17.03
N ARG A 194 -11.06 9.43 15.82
CA ARG A 194 -11.52 10.58 15.01
C ARG A 194 -10.41 11.60 14.74
N THR A 195 -9.26 11.11 14.28
CA THR A 195 -8.15 11.97 13.82
C THR A 195 -8.31 12.32 12.35
N VAL A 196 -8.15 13.59 11.99
CA VAL A 196 -8.19 14.07 10.60
C VAL A 196 -6.83 14.62 10.19
N VAL A 197 -6.27 14.10 9.10
CA VAL A 197 -5.11 14.66 8.40
C VAL A 197 -5.62 15.27 7.12
N SER A 198 -5.55 16.59 6.98
CA SER A 198 -6.14 17.28 5.83
C SER A 198 -5.22 18.30 5.19
N ARG A 199 -5.35 18.46 3.86
CA ARG A 199 -4.67 19.53 3.09
C ARG A 199 -3.17 19.60 3.37
N THR A 200 -2.56 18.45 3.62
CA THR A 200 -1.18 18.33 4.09
C THR A 200 -0.33 17.79 2.96
N GLU A 201 0.85 18.38 2.79
CA GLU A 201 1.87 17.91 1.86
C GLU A 201 2.88 17.01 2.57
N VAL A 202 3.26 15.90 1.95
CA VAL A 202 4.37 15.08 2.39
C VAL A 202 5.29 14.80 1.20
N GLY A 203 6.52 15.28 1.27
CA GLY A 203 7.54 15.15 0.23
C GLY A 203 8.87 14.63 0.77
N TYR A 204 9.52 13.73 0.03
CA TYR A 204 10.84 13.17 0.38
C TYR A 204 10.84 12.46 1.73
N ALA A 205 9.82 11.65 2.02
CA ALA A 205 9.79 10.85 3.23
C ALA A 205 10.79 9.68 3.14
N GLY A 206 11.56 9.46 4.20
CA GLY A 206 12.55 8.41 4.32
C GLY A 206 11.91 7.02 4.29
N ASP A 207 10.77 6.88 4.97
CA ASP A 207 9.91 5.70 4.92
C ASP A 207 8.51 6.10 4.37
N SER A 208 7.43 5.75 5.07
CA SER A 208 6.05 6.02 4.65
C SER A 208 5.63 7.46 4.98
N ALA A 209 4.73 8.03 4.20
CA ALA A 209 4.24 9.38 4.51
C ALA A 209 3.35 9.37 5.76
N ILE A 210 2.25 8.62 5.75
CA ILE A 210 1.31 8.54 6.88
C ILE A 210 1.17 7.08 7.30
N VAL A 211 1.48 6.79 8.56
CA VAL A 211 1.31 5.46 9.16
C VAL A 211 0.20 5.52 10.21
N ILE A 212 -0.78 4.64 10.10
CA ILE A 212 -1.90 4.48 11.01
C ILE A 212 -1.79 3.07 11.59
N ALA A 213 -1.24 2.95 12.79
CA ALA A 213 -0.80 1.65 13.33
C ALA A 213 -1.29 1.40 14.75
N GLY A 214 -2.23 0.47 14.91
CA GLY A 214 -2.69 -0.03 16.20
C GLY A 214 -1.75 -1.02 16.87
N ARG A 215 -2.20 -1.53 18.03
CA ARG A 215 -1.58 -2.62 18.79
C ARG A 215 -2.64 -3.66 19.14
N ALA A 216 -2.24 -4.92 19.09
CA ALA A 216 -3.05 -6.06 19.50
C ALA A 216 -2.20 -7.01 20.34
N SER A 217 -2.84 -7.74 21.25
CA SER A 217 -2.19 -8.83 21.98
C SER A 217 -2.38 -10.12 21.17
N LEU A 218 -1.35 -10.51 20.41
CA LEU A 218 -1.47 -11.54 19.37
C LEU A 218 -2.59 -11.12 18.39
N VAL A 219 -3.61 -11.96 18.22
CA VAL A 219 -4.77 -11.66 17.35
C VAL A 219 -5.90 -10.91 18.07
N ASP A 220 -5.78 -10.64 19.38
CA ASP A 220 -6.84 -9.98 20.15
C ASP A 220 -6.65 -8.46 20.17
N ALA A 221 -7.41 -7.78 19.30
CA ALA A 221 -7.57 -6.33 19.29
C ALA A 221 -8.89 -5.87 19.94
N GLY A 222 -9.71 -6.81 20.43
CA GLY A 222 -11.07 -6.56 20.90
C GLY A 222 -11.20 -6.43 22.42
N SER A 223 -10.43 -7.20 23.18
CA SER A 223 -10.53 -7.22 24.66
C SER A 223 -10.03 -5.93 25.30
N GLN A 224 -8.94 -5.36 24.77
CA GLN A 224 -8.36 -4.08 25.20
C GLN A 224 -7.93 -3.28 23.95
N PRO A 225 -8.87 -2.57 23.31
CA PRO A 225 -8.60 -1.95 22.03
C PRO A 225 -7.64 -0.75 22.16
N ASP A 226 -6.43 -0.92 21.61
CA ASP A 226 -5.40 0.11 21.42
C ASP A 226 -5.14 0.34 19.93
N VAL A 227 -6.19 0.70 19.19
CA VAL A 227 -6.20 0.79 17.73
C VAL A 227 -6.74 2.13 17.24
N PRO A 228 -6.30 2.63 16.08
CA PRO A 228 -6.93 3.77 15.43
C PRO A 228 -8.35 3.45 14.96
N VAL A 229 -9.28 4.39 15.19
CA VAL A 229 -10.68 4.28 14.82
C VAL A 229 -11.14 5.59 14.17
N ASN A 230 -11.73 5.47 12.98
CA ASN A 230 -12.28 6.59 12.20
C ASN A 230 -11.24 7.67 11.84
N THR A 231 -10.07 7.26 11.36
CA THR A 231 -9.06 8.17 10.81
C THR A 231 -9.47 8.63 9.42
N THR A 232 -9.30 9.92 9.12
CA THR A 232 -9.52 10.48 7.78
C THR A 232 -8.25 11.16 7.26
N VAL A 233 -7.82 10.81 6.04
CA VAL A 233 -6.78 11.49 5.25
C VAL A 233 -7.48 12.16 4.07
N ASP A 234 -7.48 13.49 4.00
CA ASP A 234 -8.33 14.24 3.08
C ASP A 234 -7.62 15.41 2.39
N GLY A 235 -7.61 15.42 1.05
CA GLY A 235 -7.01 16.52 0.32
C GLY A 235 -5.50 16.60 0.46
N CYS A 236 -4.83 15.49 0.77
CA CYS A 236 -3.37 15.47 0.95
C CYS A 236 -2.64 15.29 -0.39
N PHE A 237 -1.46 15.89 -0.47
CA PHE A 237 -0.55 15.80 -1.61
C PHE A 237 0.72 15.07 -1.17
N ILE A 238 0.90 13.84 -1.62
CA ILE A 238 1.98 12.97 -1.14
C ILE A 238 2.88 12.58 -2.32
N HIS A 239 4.18 12.80 -2.18
CA HIS A 239 5.12 12.43 -3.23
C HIS A 239 6.51 12.08 -2.70
N ASP A 240 7.28 11.37 -3.51
CA ASP A 240 8.68 11.00 -3.24
C ASP A 240 8.82 10.35 -1.85
N THR A 241 8.09 9.27 -1.62
CA THR A 241 8.18 8.50 -0.36
C THR A 241 9.25 7.42 -0.45
N GLY A 242 9.66 6.85 0.69
CA GLY A 242 10.58 5.73 0.71
C GLY A 242 11.97 6.01 0.12
N VAL A 243 12.52 7.20 0.40
CA VAL A 243 13.89 7.57 0.02
C VAL A 243 14.88 6.50 0.50
N TYR A 244 14.70 6.02 1.74
CA TYR A 244 15.47 4.91 2.32
C TYR A 244 14.66 3.61 2.30
N GLY A 245 13.42 3.66 2.79
CA GLY A 245 12.51 2.53 2.93
C GLY A 245 11.90 2.08 1.62
N LYS A 246 12.02 0.79 1.29
CA LYS A 246 11.44 0.20 0.08
C LYS A 246 10.14 -0.55 0.34
N GLN A 247 9.82 -0.87 1.59
CA GLN A 247 8.51 -1.39 1.98
C GLN A 247 7.68 -0.31 2.67
N THR A 248 7.19 0.64 1.87
CA THR A 248 6.58 1.89 2.33
C THR A 248 5.33 2.24 1.53
N ALA A 249 4.56 3.22 2.02
CA ALA A 249 3.38 3.72 1.34
C ALA A 249 3.11 5.20 1.58
N ALA A 250 2.28 5.79 0.73
CA ALA A 250 1.71 7.10 1.01
C ALA A 250 0.80 7.05 2.26
N VAL A 251 -0.06 6.03 2.35
CA VAL A 251 -0.83 5.75 3.57
C VAL A 251 -0.80 4.27 3.91
N ALA A 252 -0.23 3.92 5.06
CA ALA A 252 -0.27 2.57 5.61
C ALA A 252 -1.27 2.47 6.76
N SER A 253 -2.20 1.52 6.67
CA SER A 253 -3.22 1.24 7.69
C SER A 253 -3.02 -0.17 8.24
N ILE A 254 -2.72 -0.26 9.53
CA ILE A 254 -2.31 -1.48 10.23
C ILE A 254 -3.07 -1.55 11.55
N LEU A 255 -3.87 -2.59 11.75
CA LEU A 255 -4.73 -2.78 12.91
C LEU A 255 -5.54 -1.51 13.21
N ALA A 256 -6.37 -1.09 12.26
CA ALA A 256 -7.15 0.13 12.33
C ALA A 256 -8.56 -0.10 11.80
N ILE A 257 -9.53 0.69 12.28
CA ILE A 257 -10.95 0.54 11.92
C ILE A 257 -11.45 1.81 11.24
N GLY A 258 -12.05 1.67 10.06
CA GLY A 258 -12.72 2.78 9.39
C GLY A 258 -11.80 3.89 8.85
N THR A 259 -10.55 3.56 8.51
CA THR A 259 -9.64 4.48 7.82
C THR A 259 -10.23 4.94 6.48
N THR A 260 -10.33 6.25 6.27
CA THR A 260 -10.78 6.86 5.01
C THR A 260 -9.66 7.68 4.38
N VAL A 261 -9.26 7.36 3.16
CA VAL A 261 -8.35 8.16 2.33
C VAL A 261 -9.15 8.75 1.19
N GLN A 262 -9.21 10.06 1.07
CA GLN A 262 -10.06 10.71 0.08
C GLN A 262 -9.49 11.99 -0.51
N ARG A 263 -9.92 12.33 -1.74
CA ARG A 263 -9.57 13.58 -2.43
C ARG A 263 -8.07 13.87 -2.46
N SER A 264 -7.25 12.82 -2.38
CA SER A 264 -5.80 12.92 -2.19
C SER A 264 -5.07 12.43 -3.43
N VAL A 265 -3.86 12.93 -3.60
CA VAL A 265 -2.97 12.59 -4.71
C VAL A 265 -1.70 11.96 -4.15
N ALA A 266 -1.25 10.84 -4.72
CA ALA A 266 -0.02 10.18 -4.31
C ALA A 266 0.80 9.62 -5.49
N PHE A 267 2.09 9.95 -5.57
CA PHE A 267 2.97 9.47 -6.65
C PHE A 267 4.45 9.45 -6.26
N GLU A 268 5.32 8.84 -7.08
CA GLU A 268 6.73 8.54 -6.70
C GLU A 268 6.83 7.77 -5.37
N GLY A 269 6.33 6.54 -5.37
CA GLY A 269 6.51 5.60 -4.25
C GLY A 269 7.26 4.35 -4.68
N PRO A 270 8.20 3.82 -3.88
CA PRO A 270 8.90 2.58 -4.21
C PRO A 270 7.97 1.36 -4.09
N ARG A 271 6.86 1.50 -3.36
CA ARG A 271 5.90 0.43 -3.09
C ARG A 271 4.44 0.91 -3.16
N GLN A 272 3.62 0.81 -2.12
CA GLN A 272 2.16 1.00 -2.24
C GLN A 272 1.72 2.48 -2.20
N GLY A 273 0.62 2.81 -2.85
CA GLY A 273 -0.06 4.10 -2.62
C GLY A 273 -0.81 4.07 -1.28
N VAL A 274 -1.79 3.19 -1.19
CA VAL A 274 -2.52 2.90 0.07
C VAL A 274 -2.45 1.42 0.35
N VAL A 275 -2.19 1.07 1.60
CA VAL A 275 -2.14 -0.33 2.00
C VAL A 275 -2.90 -0.60 3.29
N PHE A 276 -3.65 -1.69 3.31
CA PHE A 276 -4.35 -2.23 4.47
C PHE A 276 -3.77 -3.59 4.81
N MET A 277 -3.29 -3.77 6.03
CA MET A 277 -2.49 -4.95 6.39
C MET A 277 -3.29 -6.11 7.00
N ASP A 278 -4.57 -5.89 7.31
CA ASP A 278 -5.46 -6.82 8.01
C ASP A 278 -6.94 -6.50 7.72
N GLY A 279 -7.83 -7.38 8.17
CA GLY A 279 -9.29 -7.19 8.20
C GLY A 279 -9.86 -6.70 9.54
N LEU A 280 -9.13 -5.96 10.39
CA LEU A 280 -9.68 -5.52 11.68
C LEU A 280 -10.85 -4.55 11.51
N GLY A 281 -12.08 -4.99 11.79
CA GLY A 281 -13.29 -4.16 11.86
C GLY A 281 -13.78 -3.57 10.53
N GLY A 282 -12.93 -3.54 9.50
CA GLY A 282 -13.23 -3.06 8.15
C GLY A 282 -13.81 -1.65 8.11
N GLY A 283 -14.65 -1.40 7.10
CA GLY A 283 -15.29 -0.09 6.88
C GLY A 283 -14.33 0.96 6.31
N HIS A 284 -13.21 0.53 5.76
CA HIS A 284 -12.23 1.39 5.10
C HIS A 284 -12.79 2.00 3.82
N ARG A 285 -12.29 3.17 3.45
CA ARG A 285 -12.66 3.84 2.21
C ARG A 285 -11.44 4.45 1.53
N VAL A 286 -11.29 4.21 0.24
CA VAL A 286 -10.36 4.93 -0.64
C VAL A 286 -11.20 5.55 -1.74
N GLN A 287 -11.37 6.88 -1.75
CA GLN A 287 -12.34 7.51 -2.65
C GLN A 287 -11.89 8.83 -3.25
N SER A 288 -12.24 9.06 -4.52
CA SER A 288 -11.86 10.31 -5.21
C SER A 288 -10.35 10.57 -5.16
N VAL A 289 -9.52 9.52 -5.23
CA VAL A 289 -8.06 9.65 -5.22
C VAL A 289 -7.49 9.55 -6.64
N SER A 290 -6.30 10.13 -6.83
CA SER A 290 -5.49 9.91 -8.02
C SER A 290 -4.09 9.48 -7.63
N MET A 291 -3.71 8.26 -8.03
CA MET A 291 -2.43 7.68 -7.64
C MET A 291 -1.75 6.96 -8.80
N TRP A 292 -0.46 7.24 -9.00
CA TRP A 292 0.35 6.71 -10.09
C TRP A 292 1.81 6.60 -9.66
N ARG A 293 2.66 5.95 -10.48
CA ARG A 293 4.10 5.74 -10.20
C ARG A 293 4.35 5.23 -8.79
N GLN A 294 3.62 4.17 -8.47
CA GLN A 294 3.82 3.32 -7.31
C GLN A 294 4.60 2.07 -7.75
N MET A 295 5.22 1.37 -6.81
CA MET A 295 6.03 0.17 -7.07
C MET A 295 7.23 0.43 -8.00
N LEU A 296 7.90 1.58 -7.84
CA LEU A 296 9.04 1.93 -8.70
C LEU A 296 10.30 1.09 -8.43
N GLU A 297 10.48 0.67 -7.18
CA GLU A 297 11.69 -0.04 -6.73
C GLU A 297 11.37 -1.44 -6.19
N THR A 298 10.08 -1.78 -6.11
CA THR A 298 9.59 -3.10 -5.68
C THR A 298 8.65 -3.68 -6.73
N GLN A 299 8.19 -4.91 -6.52
CA GLN A 299 7.33 -5.63 -7.47
C GLN A 299 6.21 -6.36 -6.73
N ASP A 300 5.28 -6.94 -7.50
CA ASP A 300 4.28 -7.90 -7.02
C ASP A 300 3.37 -7.27 -5.97
N GLY A 301 2.60 -6.29 -6.44
CA GLY A 301 1.65 -5.54 -5.65
C GLY A 301 0.86 -4.55 -6.50
N GLY A 302 0.11 -3.70 -5.79
CA GLY A 302 -0.79 -2.73 -6.37
C GLY A 302 -0.71 -1.34 -5.76
N VAL A 303 -1.41 -0.39 -6.40
CA VAL A 303 -1.51 0.99 -5.92
C VAL A 303 -2.35 1.04 -4.64
N VAL A 304 -3.52 0.40 -4.66
CA VAL A 304 -4.32 0.08 -3.47
C VAL A 304 -4.22 -1.42 -3.24
N TYR A 305 -3.82 -1.81 -2.04
CA TYR A 305 -3.44 -3.19 -1.77
C TYR A 305 -3.94 -3.62 -0.39
N GLN A 306 -4.39 -4.88 -0.29
CA GLN A 306 -4.87 -5.43 0.98
C GLN A 306 -4.35 -6.84 1.26
N TRP A 307 -4.04 -7.10 2.53
CA TRP A 307 -3.85 -8.44 3.11
C TRP A 307 -4.84 -8.69 4.24
N ASP A 308 -5.20 -9.97 4.44
CA ASP A 308 -5.97 -10.44 5.59
C ASP A 308 -5.61 -11.89 5.94
N ARG A 309 -4.33 -12.14 6.22
CA ARG A 309 -3.79 -13.49 6.48
C ARG A 309 -4.08 -14.02 7.88
N LEU A 310 -4.42 -13.14 8.82
CA LEU A 310 -4.69 -13.51 10.21
C LEU A 310 -6.08 -13.04 10.62
N PRO A 311 -6.89 -13.91 11.24
CA PRO A 311 -8.17 -13.49 11.80
C PRO A 311 -7.92 -12.60 13.01
N ILE A 312 -8.06 -11.29 12.85
CA ILE A 312 -7.95 -10.35 13.97
C ILE A 312 -9.29 -10.25 14.68
N LEU A 313 -9.29 -10.54 15.97
CA LEU A 313 -10.46 -10.47 16.81
C LEU A 313 -10.78 -9.01 17.15
N SER A 314 -12.00 -8.60 16.82
CA SER A 314 -12.55 -7.27 17.11
C SER A 314 -13.61 -7.34 18.21
N ARG A 315 -13.89 -6.22 18.89
CA ARG A 315 -15.02 -6.17 19.82
C ARG A 315 -16.32 -5.98 19.06
N SER A 316 -17.27 -6.87 19.30
CA SER A 316 -18.63 -6.86 18.76
C SER A 316 -19.66 -6.62 19.86
N PHE A 317 -20.90 -6.32 19.48
CA PHE A 317 -22.04 -6.24 20.40
C PHE A 317 -22.29 -7.55 21.20
N GLN A 318 -21.81 -8.70 20.71
CA GLN A 318 -22.00 -10.02 21.32
C GLN A 318 -20.76 -10.54 22.06
N GLY A 319 -19.67 -9.77 22.11
CA GLY A 319 -18.37 -10.21 22.65
C GLY A 319 -17.23 -9.98 21.67
N VAL A 320 -16.16 -10.77 21.75
CA VAL A 320 -15.01 -10.66 20.83
C VAL A 320 -15.23 -11.59 19.63
N ALA A 321 -15.17 -11.05 18.41
CA ALA A 321 -15.45 -11.78 17.17
C ALA A 321 -14.69 -11.20 15.97
N VAL A 322 -14.50 -12.01 14.93
CA VAL A 322 -14.07 -11.52 13.61
C VAL A 322 -15.29 -10.86 12.97
N GLN A 323 -15.31 -9.54 12.92
CA GLN A 323 -16.34 -8.77 12.22
C GLN A 323 -15.68 -7.87 11.20
N HIS A 324 -16.02 -8.07 9.94
CA HIS A 324 -15.54 -7.24 8.85
C HIS A 324 -16.71 -6.46 8.25
N ARG A 325 -16.66 -5.13 8.35
CA ARG A 325 -17.57 -4.26 7.60
C ARG A 325 -17.02 -4.07 6.20
N GLU A 326 -17.91 -4.03 5.22
CA GLU A 326 -17.53 -3.77 3.83
C GLU A 326 -16.64 -2.53 3.73
N ALA A 327 -15.53 -2.68 3.02
CA ALA A 327 -14.62 -1.61 2.70
C ALA A 327 -14.67 -1.32 1.19
N VAL A 328 -14.41 -0.07 0.80
CA VAL A 328 -14.74 0.41 -0.57
C VAL A 328 -13.59 1.21 -1.18
N VAL A 329 -13.27 0.89 -2.43
CA VAL A 329 -12.43 1.72 -3.31
C VAL A 329 -13.34 2.30 -4.40
N GLN A 330 -13.47 3.62 -4.49
CA GLN A 330 -14.42 4.21 -5.43
C GLN A 330 -14.00 5.52 -6.07
N ASP A 331 -14.60 5.83 -7.22
CA ASP A 331 -14.52 7.13 -7.90
C ASP A 331 -13.08 7.63 -8.08
N SER A 332 -12.15 6.73 -8.37
CA SER A 332 -10.70 6.99 -8.29
C SER A 332 -9.99 6.69 -9.61
N ILE A 333 -8.82 7.31 -9.81
CA ILE A 333 -7.92 7.04 -10.93
C ILE A 333 -6.65 6.40 -10.38
N LEU A 334 -6.41 5.13 -10.72
CA LEU A 334 -5.27 4.37 -10.25
C LEU A 334 -4.49 3.85 -11.46
N ARG A 335 -3.18 4.09 -11.46
CA ARG A 335 -2.31 3.69 -12.56
C ARG A 335 -1.16 2.83 -12.03
N CYS A 336 -1.02 1.64 -12.60
CA CYS A 336 0.20 0.86 -12.47
C CYS A 336 1.29 1.42 -13.38
N ASP A 337 2.51 1.37 -12.88
CA ASP A 337 3.76 1.64 -13.60
C ASP A 337 4.75 0.53 -13.20
N ALA A 338 6.04 0.65 -13.55
CA ALA A 338 7.14 -0.19 -13.05
C ALA A 338 6.77 -1.63 -12.59
N GLY A 339 6.94 -1.95 -11.31
CA GLY A 339 6.68 -3.28 -10.75
C GLY A 339 5.24 -3.52 -10.26
N CYS A 340 4.33 -2.57 -10.49
CA CYS A 340 2.91 -2.71 -10.18
C CYS A 340 2.25 -3.67 -11.17
N VAL A 341 1.47 -4.62 -10.65
CA VAL A 341 0.81 -5.64 -11.48
C VAL A 341 -0.69 -5.38 -11.59
N TRP A 342 -1.32 -4.93 -10.50
CA TRP A 342 -2.76 -4.60 -10.45
C TRP A 342 -3.00 -3.29 -9.70
N PRO A 343 -3.72 -2.30 -10.25
CA PRO A 343 -3.95 -1.05 -9.52
C PRO A 343 -4.75 -1.25 -8.23
N VAL A 344 -5.65 -2.23 -8.19
CA VAL A 344 -6.29 -2.74 -6.97
C VAL A 344 -5.96 -4.21 -6.82
N ASP A 345 -5.29 -4.54 -5.73
CA ASP A 345 -4.76 -5.88 -5.46
C ASP A 345 -5.32 -6.40 -4.13
N TRP A 346 -6.34 -7.25 -4.23
CA TRP A 346 -6.87 -8.00 -3.11
C TRP A 346 -6.03 -9.27 -2.94
N ASP A 347 -5.03 -9.21 -2.08
CA ASP A 347 -4.07 -10.29 -1.91
C ASP A 347 -4.49 -11.26 -0.78
N ASP A 348 -3.60 -12.18 -0.40
CA ASP A 348 -3.83 -13.25 0.57
C ASP A 348 -4.86 -12.95 1.67
N GLY A 349 -5.95 -13.71 1.62
CA GLY A 349 -7.02 -13.69 2.61
C GLY A 349 -8.01 -12.54 2.48
N SER A 350 -7.83 -11.59 1.56
CA SER A 350 -8.65 -10.37 1.46
C SER A 350 -10.16 -10.63 1.42
N ASN A 351 -10.93 -9.97 2.30
CA ASN A 351 -12.36 -10.21 2.46
C ASN A 351 -13.21 -8.94 2.40
N GLY A 352 -14.42 -9.01 1.84
CA GLY A 352 -15.47 -8.00 2.05
C GLY A 352 -15.13 -6.61 1.49
N TRP A 353 -14.67 -6.55 0.24
CA TRP A 353 -14.28 -5.30 -0.39
C TRP A 353 -15.00 -5.03 -1.71
N THR A 354 -15.30 -3.76 -1.97
CA THR A 354 -15.97 -3.33 -3.21
C THR A 354 -15.14 -2.28 -3.94
N MET A 355 -14.80 -2.55 -5.20
CA MET A 355 -14.22 -1.60 -6.15
C MET A 355 -15.33 -1.11 -7.09
N GLN A 356 -15.61 0.20 -7.11
CA GLN A 356 -16.65 0.77 -7.97
C GLN A 356 -16.29 2.11 -8.61
N ASN A 357 -16.65 2.31 -9.88
CA ASN A 357 -16.34 3.54 -10.62
C ASN A 357 -14.84 3.89 -10.58
N VAL A 358 -13.95 2.90 -10.64
CA VAL A 358 -12.51 3.14 -10.63
C VAL A 358 -11.97 3.07 -12.06
N VAL A 359 -11.18 4.07 -12.45
CA VAL A 359 -10.38 4.04 -13.69
C VAL A 359 -9.03 3.40 -13.33
N SER A 360 -8.87 2.13 -13.68
CA SER A 360 -7.66 1.35 -13.49
C SER A 360 -6.85 1.35 -14.79
N MET A 361 -5.60 1.81 -14.75
CA MET A 361 -4.72 1.89 -15.91
C MET A 361 -3.51 0.97 -15.75
N TYR A 362 -3.14 0.29 -16.84
CA TYR A 362 -2.06 -0.68 -16.94
C TYR A 362 -2.16 -1.86 -15.95
N GLY A 363 -3.38 -2.25 -15.60
CA GLY A 363 -3.65 -3.47 -14.84
C GLY A 363 -5.14 -3.72 -14.65
N GLY A 364 -5.50 -5.00 -14.53
CA GLY A 364 -6.84 -5.46 -14.18
C GLY A 364 -7.10 -5.45 -12.68
N ALA A 365 -8.16 -6.13 -12.26
CA ALA A 365 -8.43 -6.40 -10.86
C ALA A 365 -7.87 -7.78 -10.45
N LYS A 366 -7.34 -7.88 -9.23
CA LYS A 366 -6.92 -9.16 -8.65
C LYS A 366 -7.75 -9.51 -7.43
N ASN A 367 -8.27 -10.74 -7.45
CA ASN A 367 -8.84 -11.43 -6.30
C ASN A 367 -7.95 -12.64 -6.00
N PHE A 368 -7.28 -12.64 -4.85
CA PHE A 368 -6.50 -13.77 -4.37
C PHE A 368 -6.98 -14.21 -2.99
N GLN A 369 -7.40 -15.48 -2.88
CA GLN A 369 -7.94 -16.06 -1.64
C GLN A 369 -9.08 -15.20 -1.02
N GLY A 370 -9.40 -15.40 0.26
CA GLY A 370 -10.47 -14.69 0.96
C GLY A 370 -11.85 -14.85 0.31
N HIS A 371 -12.76 -13.91 0.52
CA HIS A 371 -14.12 -13.98 -0.03
C HIS A 371 -14.84 -12.62 -0.11
N SER A 372 -15.97 -12.59 -0.82
CA SER A 372 -16.91 -11.47 -0.85
C SER A 372 -16.31 -10.16 -1.37
N LYS A 373 -15.47 -10.24 -2.41
CA LYS A 373 -14.99 -9.03 -3.10
C LYS A 373 -15.80 -8.77 -4.37
N THR A 374 -16.05 -7.50 -4.63
CA THR A 374 -16.86 -7.04 -5.75
C THR A 374 -16.08 -6.02 -6.56
N VAL A 375 -16.05 -6.19 -7.88
CA VAL A 375 -15.55 -5.20 -8.83
C VAL A 375 -16.70 -4.86 -9.77
N THR A 376 -17.16 -3.62 -9.74
CA THR A 376 -18.34 -3.22 -10.51
C THR A 376 -18.23 -1.83 -11.12
N GLY A 377 -18.89 -1.60 -12.25
CA GLY A 377 -19.00 -0.27 -12.86
C GLY A 377 -17.67 0.41 -13.17
N SER A 378 -16.57 -0.34 -13.24
CA SER A 378 -15.21 0.21 -13.32
C SER A 378 -14.65 0.11 -14.74
N LEU A 379 -13.69 0.98 -15.06
CA LEU A 379 -12.99 1.02 -16.34
C LEU A 379 -11.56 0.49 -16.15
N LEU A 380 -11.29 -0.70 -16.68
CA LEU A 380 -9.99 -1.39 -16.60
C LEU A 380 -9.30 -1.26 -17.96
N VAL A 381 -8.18 -0.57 -18.02
CA VAL A 381 -7.45 -0.27 -19.25
C VAL A 381 -6.08 -0.92 -19.21
N TYR A 382 -5.88 -1.92 -20.05
CA TYR A 382 -4.68 -2.74 -20.15
C TYR A 382 -4.17 -2.72 -21.60
N VAL A 383 -3.38 -1.71 -21.96
CA VAL A 383 -2.84 -1.57 -23.33
C VAL A 383 -1.32 -1.42 -23.28
N ASN A 384 -0.61 -2.08 -24.20
CA ASN A 384 0.83 -1.99 -24.42
C ASN A 384 1.73 -2.43 -23.24
N TYR A 385 1.30 -3.37 -22.39
CA TYR A 385 2.16 -3.92 -21.34
C TYR A 385 2.71 -5.29 -21.76
N ALA A 386 4.03 -5.38 -21.91
CA ALA A 386 4.73 -6.54 -22.49
C ALA A 386 4.76 -7.82 -21.62
N ALA A 387 4.15 -7.82 -20.43
CA ALA A 387 4.14 -8.98 -19.54
C ALA A 387 2.88 -9.85 -19.72
N ALA A 388 3.10 -11.16 -19.72
CA ALA A 388 2.13 -12.25 -19.96
C ALA A 388 0.96 -12.39 -18.96
N ASN A 389 0.64 -11.36 -18.18
CA ASN A 389 -0.37 -11.37 -17.10
C ASN A 389 -1.57 -10.44 -17.36
N GLY A 390 -1.85 -10.12 -18.62
CA GLY A 390 -2.84 -9.11 -19.02
C GLY A 390 -4.29 -9.57 -18.96
N PHE A 391 -4.83 -9.72 -17.75
CA PHE A 391 -6.22 -10.10 -17.53
C PHE A 391 -7.06 -8.90 -17.08
N CYS A 392 -8.33 -8.87 -17.47
CA CYS A 392 -9.31 -7.95 -16.88
C CYS A 392 -9.54 -8.27 -15.40
N LEU A 393 -9.57 -9.57 -15.10
CA LEU A 393 -9.72 -10.12 -13.77
C LEU A 393 -8.79 -11.33 -13.63
N ILE A 394 -8.03 -11.37 -12.54
CA ILE A 394 -7.49 -12.62 -12.01
C ILE A 394 -8.25 -12.98 -10.73
N SER A 395 -8.68 -14.23 -10.64
CA SER A 395 -9.40 -14.81 -9.51
C SER A 395 -8.72 -16.12 -9.14
N ASP A 396 -7.73 -16.04 -8.27
CA ASP A 396 -6.82 -17.14 -7.95
C ASP A 396 -6.83 -17.43 -6.43
N GLY A 397 -6.24 -18.56 -6.03
CA GLY A 397 -6.22 -19.01 -4.64
C GLY A 397 -7.58 -19.43 -4.09
N ALA A 398 -8.58 -19.68 -4.96
CA ALA A 398 -9.88 -20.20 -4.56
C ALA A 398 -9.74 -21.67 -4.12
N GLU A 399 -10.10 -21.95 -2.88
CA GLU A 399 -10.04 -23.26 -2.25
C GLU A 399 -11.45 -23.69 -1.81
N PRO A 400 -11.97 -24.83 -2.32
CA PRO A 400 -13.27 -25.34 -1.91
C PRO A 400 -13.36 -25.54 -0.39
N GLY A 401 -14.29 -24.82 0.23
CA GLY A 401 -14.62 -24.77 1.64
C GLY A 401 -14.00 -23.57 2.37
N LEU A 402 -13.04 -22.88 1.75
CA LEU A 402 -12.17 -21.93 2.43
C LEU A 402 -12.16 -20.53 1.81
N SER A 403 -12.14 -20.39 0.47
CA SER A 403 -11.96 -19.09 -0.19
C SER A 403 -12.61 -19.02 -1.58
N GLY A 404 -12.65 -17.83 -2.18
CA GLY A 404 -13.18 -17.55 -3.52
C GLY A 404 -14.71 -17.45 -3.59
N TYR A 405 -15.39 -17.33 -2.45
CA TYR A 405 -16.85 -17.29 -2.37
C TYR A 405 -17.41 -15.89 -2.51
N ASN A 406 -18.62 -15.79 -3.09
CA ASN A 406 -19.36 -14.53 -3.22
C ASN A 406 -18.57 -13.41 -3.91
N GLU A 407 -17.60 -13.79 -4.74
CA GLU A 407 -16.83 -12.88 -5.57
C GLU A 407 -17.69 -12.40 -6.75
N THR A 408 -17.66 -11.11 -7.06
CA THR A 408 -18.44 -10.52 -8.16
C THR A 408 -17.56 -9.63 -9.04
N PHE A 409 -17.69 -9.79 -10.36
CA PHE A 409 -17.09 -8.93 -11.37
C PHE A 409 -18.14 -8.58 -12.42
N ALA A 410 -18.83 -7.45 -12.25
CA ALA A 410 -20.02 -7.14 -13.03
C ALA A 410 -20.07 -5.70 -13.57
N ASN A 411 -20.70 -5.49 -14.72
CA ASN A 411 -20.92 -4.16 -15.30
C ASN A 411 -19.63 -3.34 -15.53
N ASN A 412 -18.48 -4.00 -15.64
CA ASN A 412 -17.20 -3.34 -15.89
C ASN A 412 -16.98 -3.15 -17.38
N THR A 413 -16.17 -2.16 -17.73
CA THR A 413 -15.58 -2.04 -19.06
C THR A 413 -14.11 -2.41 -18.96
N CYS A 414 -13.71 -3.47 -19.62
CA CYS A 414 -12.30 -3.85 -19.73
C CYS A 414 -11.81 -3.68 -21.16
N ILE A 415 -10.64 -3.07 -21.30
CA ILE A 415 -9.94 -2.89 -22.56
C ILE A 415 -8.59 -3.57 -22.40
N SER A 416 -8.34 -4.64 -23.14
CA SER A 416 -7.08 -5.40 -23.11
C SER A 416 -6.53 -5.59 -24.52
N ASP A 417 -5.22 -5.58 -24.72
CA ASP A 417 -4.60 -6.00 -25.99
C ASP A 417 -4.24 -7.50 -26.02
N GLY A 418 -4.43 -8.20 -24.90
CA GLY A 418 -4.19 -9.63 -24.76
C GLY A 418 -5.36 -10.54 -25.18
N GLN A 419 -5.08 -11.83 -25.27
CA GLN A 419 -6.08 -12.88 -25.54
C GLN A 419 -6.88 -13.27 -24.29
N ALA A 420 -6.30 -13.14 -23.10
CA ALA A 420 -6.92 -13.64 -21.88
C ALA A 420 -7.79 -12.57 -21.20
N LEU A 421 -9.08 -12.86 -21.04
CA LEU A 421 -10.05 -11.98 -20.38
C LEU A 421 -10.00 -12.16 -18.86
N ILE A 422 -10.10 -13.41 -18.41
CA ILE A 422 -10.19 -13.77 -17.01
C ILE A 422 -9.30 -14.99 -16.77
N GLN A 423 -8.53 -14.96 -15.68
CA GLN A 423 -7.79 -16.11 -15.20
C GLN A 423 -8.39 -16.63 -13.89
N TYR A 424 -8.75 -17.91 -13.85
CA TYR A 424 -9.11 -18.61 -12.63
C TYR A 424 -8.00 -19.58 -12.22
N GLY A 425 -7.61 -19.59 -10.95
CA GLY A 425 -6.53 -20.47 -10.47
C GLY A 425 -6.84 -21.96 -10.48
N ALA A 426 -8.07 -22.34 -10.14
CA ALA A 426 -8.41 -23.69 -9.70
C ALA A 426 -9.65 -24.33 -10.38
N CYS A 427 -10.08 -23.83 -11.56
CA CYS A 427 -11.18 -24.47 -12.31
C CYS A 427 -10.70 -25.52 -13.31
N LYS A 428 -11.64 -26.30 -13.86
CA LYS A 428 -11.42 -27.17 -15.01
C LYS A 428 -12.51 -26.95 -16.06
N PRO A 429 -12.19 -26.82 -17.35
CA PRO A 429 -13.21 -26.60 -18.38
C PRO A 429 -14.26 -27.71 -18.48
N SER A 430 -13.85 -28.95 -18.20
CA SER A 430 -14.70 -30.13 -18.19
C SER A 430 -15.58 -30.26 -16.93
N ASP A 431 -15.26 -29.53 -15.87
CA ASP A 431 -15.98 -29.54 -14.61
C ASP A 431 -16.07 -28.10 -14.03
N PRO A 432 -16.94 -27.25 -14.59
CA PRO A 432 -17.04 -25.84 -14.22
C PRO A 432 -17.48 -25.58 -12.77
N LEU A 433 -17.91 -26.61 -12.05
CA LEU A 433 -18.32 -26.52 -10.64
C LEU A 433 -17.25 -27.07 -9.68
N SER A 434 -16.08 -27.48 -10.20
CA SER A 434 -14.99 -28.06 -9.39
C SER A 434 -14.38 -27.09 -8.38
N ALA A 435 -14.61 -25.78 -8.54
CA ALA A 435 -14.08 -24.75 -7.65
C ALA A 435 -15.02 -23.53 -7.56
N PRO A 436 -14.93 -22.75 -6.47
CA PRO A 436 -15.58 -21.44 -6.40
C PRO A 436 -15.11 -20.56 -7.56
N MET A 437 -16.07 -19.97 -8.28
CA MET A 437 -15.81 -19.08 -9.39
C MET A 437 -16.49 -17.73 -9.16
N THR A 438 -15.81 -16.66 -9.54
CA THR A 438 -16.32 -15.29 -9.52
C THR A 438 -17.59 -15.16 -10.37
N HIS A 439 -18.64 -14.56 -9.83
CA HIS A 439 -19.85 -14.22 -10.58
C HIS A 439 -19.52 -13.12 -11.59
N THR A 440 -19.77 -13.37 -12.86
CA THR A 440 -19.53 -12.37 -13.91
C THR A 440 -20.81 -12.07 -14.68
N SER A 441 -21.07 -10.80 -14.96
CA SER A 441 -22.27 -10.37 -15.69
C SER A 441 -22.15 -8.94 -16.21
N GLY A 442 -22.84 -8.59 -17.30
CA GLY A 442 -22.93 -7.22 -17.82
C GLY A 442 -21.61 -6.53 -18.23
N ASN A 443 -20.50 -7.26 -18.35
CA ASN A 443 -19.19 -6.67 -18.64
C ASN A 443 -19.02 -6.39 -20.14
N GLN A 444 -18.34 -5.29 -20.47
CA GLN A 444 -17.94 -4.94 -21.84
C GLN A 444 -16.44 -5.20 -22.00
N TYR A 445 -16.09 -6.18 -22.83
CA TYR A 445 -14.71 -6.51 -23.16
C TYR A 445 -14.33 -5.98 -24.53
N PHE A 446 -13.23 -5.23 -24.60
CA PHE A 446 -12.57 -4.83 -25.84
C PHE A 446 -11.21 -5.51 -25.88
N VAL A 447 -11.00 -6.38 -26.87
CA VAL A 447 -9.74 -7.11 -27.04
C VAL A 447 -9.00 -6.62 -28.28
N GLY A 448 -7.68 -6.46 -28.19
CA GLY A 448 -6.80 -6.10 -29.32
C GLY A 448 -6.52 -7.24 -30.30
N VAL A 449 -7.20 -8.37 -30.13
CA VAL A 449 -7.08 -9.59 -30.93
C VAL A 449 -8.43 -9.91 -31.59
N ASP A 450 -8.41 -10.90 -32.49
CA ASP A 450 -9.62 -11.53 -32.98
C ASP A 450 -10.48 -12.02 -31.78
N PRO A 451 -11.76 -11.61 -31.66
CA PRO A 451 -12.65 -12.05 -30.59
C PRO A 451 -12.73 -13.57 -30.42
N ASP A 452 -12.59 -14.34 -31.51
CA ASP A 452 -12.62 -15.80 -31.46
C ASP A 452 -11.40 -16.40 -30.74
N LYS A 453 -10.34 -15.59 -30.55
CA LYS A 453 -9.14 -15.93 -29.78
C LYS A 453 -9.18 -15.46 -28.34
N ALA A 454 -10.27 -14.80 -27.90
CA ALA A 454 -10.41 -14.39 -26.52
C ALA A 454 -10.69 -15.59 -25.60
N GLN A 455 -9.97 -15.66 -24.48
CA GLN A 455 -9.95 -16.83 -23.61
C GLN A 455 -10.34 -16.48 -22.18
N VAL A 456 -11.09 -17.38 -21.56
CA VAL A 456 -11.24 -17.48 -20.10
C VAL A 456 -10.47 -18.71 -19.66
N CYS A 457 -9.40 -18.52 -18.88
CA CYS A 457 -8.48 -19.59 -18.52
C CYS A 457 -8.84 -20.25 -17.20
N CYS A 458 -8.61 -21.56 -17.14
CA CYS A 458 -8.55 -22.36 -15.93
C CYS A 458 -7.09 -22.76 -15.68
N GLY A 459 -6.52 -22.35 -14.55
CA GLY A 459 -5.09 -22.36 -14.29
C GLY A 459 -4.39 -21.14 -14.91
N ARG A 460 -3.07 -21.24 -15.12
CA ARG A 460 -2.29 -20.16 -15.75
C ARG A 460 -2.64 -20.05 -17.23
N CYS A 461 -2.96 -18.84 -17.68
CA CYS A 461 -3.06 -18.59 -19.12
C CYS A 461 -1.68 -18.75 -19.77
N ASN A 462 -1.48 -19.82 -20.55
CA ASN A 462 -0.33 -19.97 -21.42
C ASN A 462 -0.81 -20.22 -22.85
N ALA A 463 -0.05 -19.74 -23.84
CA ALA A 463 -0.40 -19.87 -25.25
C ALA A 463 -0.46 -21.34 -25.74
N GLN A 464 0.02 -22.30 -24.94
CA GLN A 464 0.06 -23.73 -25.26
C GLN A 464 -0.93 -24.60 -24.47
N GLY A 465 -1.72 -24.03 -23.54
CA GLY A 465 -2.60 -24.80 -22.65
C GLY A 465 -3.96 -25.09 -23.25
N THR A 466 -4.49 -26.29 -22.98
CA THR A 466 -5.85 -26.71 -23.40
C THR A 466 -6.94 -26.33 -22.38
N ASP A 467 -6.56 -25.85 -21.20
CA ASP A 467 -7.49 -25.59 -20.10
C ASP A 467 -8.07 -24.17 -20.14
N HIS A 468 -8.80 -23.87 -21.22
CA HIS A 468 -9.50 -22.60 -21.38
C HIS A 468 -10.86 -22.80 -22.07
N TRP A 469 -11.71 -21.80 -21.93
CA TRP A 469 -12.92 -21.64 -22.73
C TRP A 469 -12.76 -20.48 -23.70
N SER A 470 -13.36 -20.58 -24.89
CA SER A 470 -13.76 -19.37 -25.62
C SER A 470 -14.79 -18.59 -24.79
N PHE A 471 -14.97 -17.31 -25.09
CA PHE A 471 -15.96 -16.49 -24.38
C PHE A 471 -17.39 -17.07 -24.44
N SER A 472 -17.81 -17.60 -25.60
CA SER A 472 -19.15 -18.21 -25.75
C SER A 472 -19.27 -19.55 -25.02
N GLN A 473 -18.20 -20.36 -25.03
CA GLN A 473 -18.16 -21.62 -24.27
C GLN A 473 -18.28 -21.35 -22.77
N TYR A 474 -17.57 -20.35 -22.25
CA TYR A 474 -17.64 -19.94 -20.86
C TYR A 474 -19.08 -19.57 -20.46
N GLN A 475 -19.76 -18.76 -21.28
CA GLN A 475 -21.13 -18.36 -21.02
C GLN A 475 -22.09 -19.56 -20.99
N ASN A 476 -21.97 -20.45 -21.98
CA ASN A 476 -22.86 -21.62 -22.07
C ASN A 476 -22.59 -22.66 -20.99
N ALA A 477 -21.32 -22.90 -20.64
CA ALA A 477 -20.94 -23.94 -19.68
C ALA A 477 -21.20 -23.54 -18.23
N THR A 478 -21.11 -22.24 -17.91
CA THR A 478 -21.15 -21.76 -16.51
C THR A 478 -22.38 -20.92 -16.19
N GLY A 479 -23.10 -20.41 -17.20
CA GLY A 479 -24.14 -19.39 -17.03
C GLY A 479 -23.61 -18.02 -16.59
N ARG A 480 -22.29 -17.87 -16.42
CA ARG A 480 -21.61 -16.61 -16.07
C ARG A 480 -21.31 -15.83 -17.34
N GLY A 481 -21.00 -14.54 -17.20
CA GLY A 481 -20.84 -13.62 -18.33
C GLY A 481 -22.18 -13.25 -18.97
N ALA A 482 -23.32 -13.55 -18.34
CA ALA A 482 -24.64 -13.17 -18.83
C ALA A 482 -24.72 -11.64 -19.07
N GLY A 483 -25.26 -11.23 -20.22
CA GLY A 483 -25.34 -9.82 -20.62
C GLY A 483 -23.99 -9.15 -20.92
N SER A 484 -22.87 -9.89 -20.87
CA SER A 484 -21.55 -9.37 -21.22
C SER A 484 -21.33 -9.41 -22.74
N SER A 485 -20.57 -8.46 -23.27
CA SER A 485 -20.25 -8.34 -24.70
C SER A 485 -18.74 -8.37 -24.94
N LEU A 486 -18.33 -8.91 -26.08
CA LEU A 486 -16.93 -8.94 -26.52
C LEU A 486 -16.79 -8.26 -27.89
N SER A 487 -15.78 -7.40 -28.05
CA SER A 487 -15.47 -6.70 -29.29
C SER A 487 -13.98 -6.71 -29.58
N GLY A 488 -13.59 -6.92 -30.83
CA GLY A 488 -12.19 -6.81 -31.29
C GLY A 488 -11.76 -5.37 -31.62
N ALA A 489 -12.69 -4.41 -31.53
CA ALA A 489 -12.44 -3.01 -31.88
C ALA A 489 -12.04 -2.20 -30.64
N VAL A 490 -10.75 -2.17 -30.33
CA VAL A 490 -10.21 -1.40 -29.19
C VAL A 490 -10.52 0.10 -29.35
N PRO A 491 -11.18 0.75 -28.36
CA PRO A 491 -11.48 2.17 -28.42
C PRO A 491 -10.21 3.04 -28.50
N LYS A 492 -10.27 4.15 -29.24
CA LYS A 492 -9.17 5.12 -29.29
C LYS A 492 -8.97 5.81 -27.93
N PRO A 493 -7.75 6.25 -27.58
CA PRO A 493 -7.46 6.91 -26.30
C PRO A 493 -8.41 8.06 -25.93
N ALA A 494 -8.82 8.89 -26.91
CA ALA A 494 -9.77 9.98 -26.67
C ALA A 494 -11.15 9.49 -26.19
N ALA A 495 -11.65 8.37 -26.74
CA ALA A 495 -12.92 7.76 -26.31
C ALA A 495 -12.80 7.14 -24.91
N ILE A 496 -11.65 6.51 -24.61
CA ILE A 496 -11.35 5.98 -23.27
C ILE A 496 -11.36 7.13 -22.24
N ALA A 497 -10.67 8.23 -22.54
CA ALA A 497 -10.62 9.40 -21.68
C ALA A 497 -12.01 10.04 -21.49
N GLN A 498 -12.82 10.13 -22.54
CA GLN A 498 -14.20 10.63 -22.45
C GLN A 498 -15.06 9.73 -21.54
N LYS A 499 -14.96 8.40 -21.70
CA LYS A 499 -15.68 7.44 -20.87
C LYS A 499 -15.24 7.53 -19.40
N ALA A 500 -13.94 7.59 -19.13
CA ALA A 500 -13.39 7.78 -17.80
C ALA A 500 -13.96 9.05 -17.13
N ARG A 501 -14.00 10.16 -17.87
CA ARG A 501 -14.52 11.44 -17.36
C ARG A 501 -16.02 11.38 -17.09
N ALA A 502 -16.80 10.79 -17.99
CA ALA A 502 -18.23 10.58 -17.79
C ALA A 502 -18.52 9.69 -16.58
N MET A 503 -17.79 8.57 -16.43
CA MET A 503 -17.92 7.64 -15.30
C MET A 503 -17.64 8.32 -13.96
N LEU A 504 -16.63 9.19 -13.91
CA LEU A 504 -16.24 9.93 -12.71
C LEU A 504 -17.00 11.25 -12.51
N GLY A 505 -18.01 11.55 -13.35
CA GLY A 505 -18.75 12.82 -13.28
C GLY A 505 -17.92 14.07 -13.56
N LEU A 506 -16.79 13.94 -14.25
CA LEU A 506 -15.91 15.05 -14.63
C LEU A 506 -16.47 15.79 -15.86
N PRO A 507 -16.37 17.14 -15.93
CA PRO A 507 -16.88 17.94 -17.06
C PRO A 507 -16.32 17.44 -18.39
N SER A 508 -16.98 17.54 -19.55
CA SER A 508 -16.35 17.22 -20.86
C SER A 508 -15.15 18.15 -21.17
N GLN A 509 -14.18 17.72 -22.00
CA GLN A 509 -13.17 18.66 -22.49
C GLN A 509 -13.90 19.58 -23.48
N ALA A 510 -13.70 20.88 -23.31
CA ALA A 510 -14.28 21.90 -24.18
C ALA A 510 -13.64 21.85 -25.58
#